data_AF-A0A4Q9FQQ6-F1
#
_entry.id   AF-A0A4Q9FQQ6-F1
#
_cell.length_a   1.000
_cell.length_b   1.000
_cell.length_c   1.000
_cell.angle_alpha   90.00
_cell.angle_beta   90.00
_cell.angle_gamma   90.00
#
_symmetry.space_group_name_H-M   'P 1'
#
loop_
_entity.id
_entity.type
_entity.pdbx_description
1 polymer ?
#
loop_
_entity_poly.entity_id
_entity_poly.type
_entity_poly.pdbx_seq_one_letter_code
_entity_poly.pdbx_strand_id
1 'polypeptide(L)'
;MEDTLETDYSELFDMKFNSPIYAGLKLNKDNMPEPLKASEIKIRTLEDAETPDISRLKKLSELKKLGIETLSDVKIKSGLINKDSLELKLDIPNINRTLSKSVLSKALAAIVLNKSGASKKDWTPQNGVWVNKGDFFNDVVEYSDPIQGAVANCYFIAALNAVAWADPYRIVHRNRATSTGETRRVNAIKFYSKGGGKDAPTKLVEVSDKTVVNASNSNWIYCRSNDNNEIYPALYEKAFAKWITKTNSDKPDITKTAWGNCVKATAQLNNKKPHYYNTNSRTGSELYSIVRANSMSRKTIHPMTAWTYGSSSKTYTGTNVVASHCYTVLGWAFNNDKKYIVLRNPWGVTEPAGLNTYQGLISFFDGSFWRPINTIGNDGVFALEANSFKTLFAGIGVAK
;
A
#
# COMPACT_ATOMS: atom_id res chain seq x y z
N MET A 1 -8.13 10.90 -11.06
CA MET A 1 -7.90 9.48 -10.66
C MET A 1 -9.20 8.70 -10.79
N GLU A 2 -10.33 9.24 -10.31
CA GLU A 2 -11.67 8.68 -10.56
C GLU A 2 -11.98 8.49 -12.05
N ASP A 3 -11.77 9.52 -12.88
CA ASP A 3 -12.02 9.43 -14.33
C ASP A 3 -11.13 8.39 -15.03
N THR A 4 -9.89 8.23 -14.55
CA THR A 4 -8.90 7.30 -15.13
C THR A 4 -9.15 5.85 -14.73
N LEU A 5 -9.69 5.63 -13.52
CA LEU A 5 -9.99 4.31 -12.97
C LEU A 5 -11.48 3.98 -13.06
N GLU A 6 -12.26 4.87 -13.67
CA GLU A 6 -13.69 4.75 -13.96
C GLU A 6 -14.50 4.27 -12.73
N THR A 7 -14.05 4.67 -11.54
CA THR A 7 -14.55 4.26 -10.22
C THR A 7 -14.59 5.48 -9.32
N ASP A 8 -15.72 5.68 -8.64
CA ASP A 8 -15.92 6.74 -7.64
C ASP A 8 -14.83 6.64 -6.55
N TYR A 9 -14.25 7.76 -6.11
CA TYR A 9 -13.14 7.80 -5.17
C TYR A 9 -13.52 7.12 -3.85
N SER A 10 -14.80 7.25 -3.46
CA SER A 10 -15.35 6.62 -2.28
C SER A 10 -15.42 5.08 -2.37
N GLU A 11 -15.40 4.54 -3.59
CA GLU A 11 -15.42 3.11 -3.91
C GLU A 11 -14.01 2.60 -4.30
N LEU A 12 -13.11 3.52 -4.69
CA LEU A 12 -11.79 3.20 -5.21
C LEU A 12 -10.90 2.48 -4.18
N PHE A 13 -10.98 2.84 -2.90
CA PHE A 13 -10.13 2.28 -1.84
C PHE A 13 -10.78 1.15 -1.04
N ASP A 14 -11.79 0.50 -1.62
CA ASP A 14 -12.49 -0.61 -1.00
C ASP A 14 -12.74 -1.76 -2.00
N MET A 15 -12.14 -2.92 -1.71
CA MET A 15 -12.16 -4.12 -2.55
C MET A 15 -13.56 -4.70 -2.79
N LYS A 16 -14.55 -4.37 -1.94
CA LYS A 16 -15.92 -4.85 -2.08
C LYS A 16 -16.63 -4.19 -3.27
N PHE A 17 -16.23 -2.98 -3.65
CA PHE A 17 -16.78 -2.25 -4.80
C PHE A 17 -16.06 -2.58 -6.12
N ASN A 18 -15.43 -3.76 -6.19
CA ASN A 18 -14.73 -4.24 -7.38
C ASN A 18 -13.64 -3.29 -7.91
N SER A 19 -13.08 -2.42 -7.06
CA SER A 19 -12.14 -1.40 -7.49
C SER A 19 -10.94 -1.98 -8.25
N PRO A 20 -10.50 -1.34 -9.35
CA PRO A 20 -9.37 -1.78 -10.16
C PRO A 20 -8.03 -1.69 -9.45
N ILE A 21 -7.90 -0.94 -8.34
CA ILE A 21 -6.64 -0.90 -7.56
C ILE A 21 -6.34 -2.25 -6.88
N TYR A 22 -7.37 -3.10 -6.77
CA TYR A 22 -7.27 -4.47 -6.22
C TYR A 22 -7.27 -5.54 -7.31
N ALA A 23 -6.82 -5.18 -8.53
CA ALA A 23 -6.66 -6.09 -9.66
C ALA A 23 -6.10 -7.45 -9.25
N GLY A 24 -6.83 -8.53 -9.57
CA GLY A 24 -6.43 -9.90 -9.30
C GLY A 24 -6.82 -10.48 -7.95
N LEU A 25 -7.69 -9.80 -7.19
CA LEU A 25 -8.05 -10.21 -5.84
C LEU A 25 -9.55 -10.39 -5.66
N LYS A 26 -9.89 -11.22 -4.70
CA LYS A 26 -11.20 -11.28 -4.07
C LYS A 26 -11.06 -11.34 -2.56
N LEU A 27 -12.15 -11.08 -1.87
CA LEU A 27 -12.24 -11.34 -0.45
C LEU A 27 -12.60 -12.81 -0.25
N ASN A 28 -11.84 -13.49 0.60
CA ASN A 28 -12.18 -14.84 1.04
C ASN A 28 -13.31 -14.80 2.08
N LYS A 29 -13.74 -15.98 2.55
CA LYS A 29 -14.79 -16.12 3.58
C LYS A 29 -14.51 -15.37 4.90
N ASP A 30 -13.24 -15.09 5.18
CA ASP A 30 -12.78 -14.40 6.39
C ASP A 30 -12.56 -12.89 6.13
N ASN A 31 -13.07 -12.37 5.01
CA ASN A 31 -12.92 -10.97 4.59
C ASN A 31 -11.46 -10.54 4.37
N MET A 32 -10.58 -11.50 4.09
CA MET A 32 -9.18 -11.25 3.78
C MET A 32 -8.93 -11.32 2.28
N PRO A 33 -8.04 -10.47 1.72
CA PRO A 33 -7.65 -10.56 0.32
C PRO A 33 -7.04 -11.91 -0.02
N GLU A 34 -7.53 -12.54 -1.08
CA GLU A 34 -6.94 -13.72 -1.71
C GLU A 34 -6.86 -13.55 -3.23
N PRO A 35 -5.90 -14.20 -3.91
CA PRO A 35 -5.81 -14.16 -5.36
C PRO A 35 -7.05 -14.74 -6.05
N LEU A 36 -7.53 -14.06 -7.09
CA LEU A 36 -8.48 -14.63 -8.04
C LEU A 36 -7.82 -15.80 -8.80
N LYS A 37 -8.61 -16.83 -9.10
CA LYS A 37 -8.15 -17.88 -10.03
C LYS A 37 -8.02 -17.27 -11.42
N ALA A 38 -7.08 -17.76 -12.21
CA ALA A 38 -6.88 -17.25 -13.58
C ALA A 38 -8.14 -17.36 -14.45
N SER A 39 -8.99 -18.38 -14.20
CA SER A 39 -10.28 -18.56 -14.87
C SER A 39 -11.34 -17.53 -14.48
N GLU A 40 -11.16 -16.82 -13.36
CA GLU A 40 -12.09 -15.81 -12.84
C GLU A 40 -11.73 -14.39 -13.36
N ILE A 41 -10.62 -14.23 -14.07
CA ILE A 41 -10.15 -12.94 -14.59
C ILE A 41 -10.49 -12.83 -16.07
N LYS A 42 -11.21 -11.76 -16.44
CA LYS A 42 -11.50 -11.38 -17.83
C LYS A 42 -10.54 -10.28 -18.28
N ILE A 43 -10.04 -10.39 -19.51
CA ILE A 43 -9.14 -9.38 -20.11
C ILE A 43 -9.94 -8.58 -21.13
N ARG A 44 -9.97 -7.25 -20.95
CA ARG A 44 -10.67 -6.28 -21.82
C ARG A 44 -10.03 -6.23 -23.21
N THR A 45 -10.84 -6.15 -24.27
CA THR A 45 -10.39 -5.87 -25.65
C THR A 45 -10.46 -4.36 -25.96
N LEU A 46 -9.86 -3.91 -27.06
CA LEU A 46 -9.82 -2.47 -27.40
C LEU A 46 -11.22 -1.88 -27.67
N GLU A 47 -12.16 -2.70 -28.15
CA GLU A 47 -13.55 -2.34 -28.44
C GLU A 47 -14.39 -2.12 -27.17
N ASP A 48 -13.93 -2.62 -26.02
CA ASP A 48 -14.57 -2.38 -24.73
C ASP A 48 -14.19 -1.02 -24.15
N ALA A 49 -13.21 -0.32 -24.76
CA ALA A 49 -12.50 0.93 -24.47
C ALA A 49 -13.29 2.18 -24.03
N GLU A 50 -14.48 2.35 -24.59
CA GLU A 50 -15.08 3.68 -24.69
C GLU A 50 -16.19 3.88 -23.64
N THR A 51 -15.99 4.89 -22.78
CA THR A 51 -17.08 5.44 -21.96
C THR A 51 -18.13 6.03 -22.89
N PRO A 52 -19.40 5.59 -22.84
CA PRO A 52 -20.42 6.14 -23.72
C PRO A 52 -20.67 7.62 -23.46
N ASP A 53 -20.72 8.45 -24.52
CA ASP A 53 -21.05 9.88 -24.41
C ASP A 53 -22.53 10.06 -24.02
N ILE A 54 -22.77 10.37 -22.75
CA ILE A 54 -24.11 10.60 -22.20
C ILE A 54 -24.56 12.07 -22.24
N SER A 55 -23.66 13.00 -22.60
CA SER A 55 -23.93 14.45 -22.58
C SER A 55 -25.05 14.88 -23.55
N ARG A 56 -25.34 14.03 -24.54
CA ARG A 56 -26.34 14.28 -25.58
C ARG A 56 -27.73 13.76 -25.23
N LEU A 57 -27.87 13.01 -24.15
CA LEU A 57 -29.14 12.44 -23.72
C LEU A 57 -29.99 13.48 -22.99
N LYS A 58 -31.25 13.64 -23.40
CA LYS A 58 -32.17 14.64 -22.82
C LYS A 58 -33.33 14.01 -22.06
N LYS A 59 -33.58 12.71 -22.23
CA LYS A 59 -34.67 11.99 -21.56
C LYS A 59 -34.17 10.67 -20.99
N LEU A 60 -34.69 10.28 -19.82
CA LEU A 60 -34.40 8.98 -19.19
C LEU A 60 -34.64 7.80 -20.14
N SER A 61 -35.69 7.88 -20.98
CA SER A 61 -36.01 6.88 -22.00
C SER A 61 -34.89 6.63 -23.01
N GLU A 62 -33.99 7.60 -23.22
CA GLU A 62 -32.88 7.48 -24.17
C GLU A 62 -31.70 6.67 -23.63
N LEU A 63 -31.69 6.36 -22.33
CA LEU A 63 -30.70 5.44 -21.75
C LEU A 63 -30.82 4.01 -22.33
N LYS A 64 -31.95 3.68 -22.98
CA LYS A 64 -32.09 2.46 -23.80
C LYS A 64 -31.03 2.36 -24.91
N LYS A 65 -30.59 3.50 -25.46
CA LYS A 65 -29.53 3.57 -26.49
C LYS A 65 -28.16 3.12 -25.95
N LEU A 66 -28.01 3.06 -24.62
CA LEU A 66 -26.80 2.61 -23.92
C LEU A 66 -26.93 1.15 -23.42
N GLY A 67 -27.95 0.41 -23.86
CA GLY A 67 -28.17 -0.98 -23.46
C GLY A 67 -28.96 -1.16 -22.15
N ILE A 68 -29.54 -0.09 -21.58
CA ILE A 68 -30.50 -0.23 -20.47
C ILE A 68 -31.89 -0.50 -21.02
N GLU A 69 -32.22 -1.77 -21.26
CA GLU A 69 -33.49 -2.15 -21.90
C GLU A 69 -34.72 -1.79 -21.03
N THR A 70 -34.60 -1.93 -19.70
CA THR A 70 -35.69 -1.68 -18.74
C THR A 70 -35.28 -0.66 -17.67
N LEU A 71 -35.80 0.55 -17.80
CA LEU A 71 -35.57 1.65 -16.83
C LEU A 71 -36.33 1.47 -15.52
N SER A 72 -37.44 0.75 -15.54
CA SER A 72 -38.34 0.56 -14.39
C SER A 72 -37.70 -0.24 -13.25
N ASP A 73 -36.72 -1.08 -13.56
CA ASP A 73 -36.04 -1.96 -12.61
C ASP A 73 -34.69 -1.38 -12.12
N VAL A 74 -34.30 -0.20 -12.64
CA VAL A 74 -33.05 0.46 -12.27
C VAL A 74 -33.18 1.03 -10.86
N LYS A 75 -32.35 0.54 -9.93
CA LYS A 75 -32.36 1.00 -8.55
C LYS A 75 -31.80 2.41 -8.44
N ILE A 76 -32.39 3.23 -7.58
CA ILE A 76 -31.85 4.56 -7.23
C ILE A 76 -30.88 4.37 -6.07
N LYS A 77 -29.60 4.72 -6.27
CA LYS A 77 -28.56 4.70 -5.21
C LYS A 77 -28.75 5.84 -4.21
N SER A 78 -29.04 7.03 -4.73
CA SER A 78 -29.28 8.23 -3.92
C SER A 78 -30.10 9.25 -4.70
N GLY A 79 -30.84 10.10 -4.00
CA GLY A 79 -31.57 11.21 -4.59
C GLY A 79 -31.38 12.48 -3.77
N LEU A 80 -31.21 13.62 -4.44
CA LEU A 80 -31.13 14.93 -3.83
C LEU A 80 -32.19 15.84 -4.49
N ILE A 81 -32.97 16.53 -3.67
CA ILE A 81 -33.92 17.55 -4.13
C ILE A 81 -33.29 18.90 -3.90
N ASN A 82 -33.12 19.65 -4.98
CA ASN A 82 -32.74 21.06 -4.98
C ASN A 82 -33.97 21.90 -5.32
N LYS A 83 -33.86 23.24 -5.19
CA LYS A 83 -34.99 24.18 -5.30
C LYS A 83 -35.84 23.98 -6.57
N ASP A 84 -35.20 23.63 -7.69
CA ASP A 84 -35.86 23.46 -9.00
C ASP A 84 -35.46 22.16 -9.73
N SER A 85 -34.75 21.23 -9.07
CA SER A 85 -34.26 20.00 -9.71
C SER A 85 -34.23 18.79 -8.77
N LEU A 86 -34.42 17.62 -9.36
CA LEU A 86 -34.23 16.32 -8.71
C LEU A 86 -33.01 15.64 -9.33
N GLU A 87 -31.97 15.45 -8.53
CA GLU A 87 -30.77 14.72 -8.92
C GLU A 87 -30.88 13.28 -8.43
N LEU A 88 -30.86 12.32 -9.36
CA LEU A 88 -30.92 10.89 -9.05
C LEU A 88 -29.61 10.22 -9.47
N LYS A 89 -28.94 9.54 -8.53
CA LYS A 89 -27.84 8.61 -8.83
C LYS A 89 -28.45 7.24 -9.07
N LEU A 90 -28.37 6.75 -10.29
CA LEU A 90 -28.94 5.45 -10.70
C LEU A 90 -27.88 4.34 -10.60
N ASP A 91 -28.29 3.16 -10.15
CA ASP A 91 -27.49 1.93 -10.15
C ASP A 91 -27.66 1.22 -11.48
N ILE A 92 -26.80 1.55 -12.45
CA ILE A 92 -26.91 1.02 -13.81
C ILE A 92 -25.95 -0.17 -13.99
N PRO A 93 -26.45 -1.41 -14.06
CA PRO A 93 -25.62 -2.56 -14.42
C PRO A 93 -25.20 -2.47 -15.89
N ASN A 94 -23.95 -2.84 -16.18
CA ASN A 94 -23.43 -3.16 -17.52
C ASN A 94 -23.24 -2.01 -18.54
N ILE A 95 -23.51 -0.74 -18.23
CA ILE A 95 -23.08 0.36 -19.14
C ILE A 95 -21.55 0.45 -19.21
N ASN A 96 -20.89 0.10 -18.11
CA ASN A 96 -19.47 0.31 -17.95
C ASN A 96 -18.73 -1.03 -18.00
N ARG A 97 -18.02 -1.29 -19.10
CA ARG A 97 -16.98 -2.33 -19.21
C ARG A 97 -15.70 -1.85 -18.52
N THR A 98 -15.87 -1.27 -17.34
CA THR A 98 -14.81 -0.56 -16.62
C THR A 98 -13.80 -1.51 -16.03
N LEU A 99 -12.61 -0.98 -15.78
CA LEU A 99 -11.61 -1.72 -15.02
C LEU A 99 -12.18 -2.09 -13.65
N SER A 100 -11.98 -3.36 -13.26
CA SER A 100 -12.36 -3.86 -11.95
C SER A 100 -11.33 -4.86 -11.44
N LYS A 101 -11.47 -5.31 -10.20
CA LYS A 101 -10.57 -6.34 -9.64
C LYS A 101 -10.53 -7.65 -10.45
N SER A 102 -11.57 -7.97 -11.23
CA SER A 102 -11.68 -9.19 -12.06
C SER A 102 -11.77 -8.92 -13.57
N VAL A 103 -11.91 -7.66 -14.01
CA VAL A 103 -11.93 -7.27 -15.43
C VAL A 103 -10.77 -6.31 -15.67
N LEU A 104 -9.71 -6.80 -16.29
CA LEU A 104 -8.42 -6.13 -16.36
C LEU A 104 -8.09 -5.68 -17.78
N SER A 105 -7.36 -4.58 -17.92
CA SER A 105 -6.67 -4.28 -19.17
C SER A 105 -5.62 -5.35 -19.47
N LYS A 106 -5.18 -5.48 -20.74
CA LYS A 106 -4.08 -6.39 -21.10
C LYS A 106 -2.82 -6.16 -20.25
N ALA A 107 -2.50 -4.90 -19.94
CA ALA A 107 -1.35 -4.54 -19.10
C ALA A 107 -1.53 -4.99 -17.63
N LEU A 108 -2.70 -4.74 -17.03
CA LEU A 108 -2.99 -5.18 -15.66
C LEU A 108 -3.07 -6.71 -15.56
N ALA A 109 -3.67 -7.35 -16.57
CA ALA A 109 -3.73 -8.80 -16.67
C ALA A 109 -2.33 -9.42 -16.74
N ALA A 110 -1.39 -8.83 -17.49
CA ALA A 110 -0.01 -9.32 -17.54
C ALA A 110 0.71 -9.23 -16.18
N ILE A 111 0.40 -8.23 -15.36
CA ILE A 111 0.93 -8.09 -14.00
C ILE A 111 0.31 -9.14 -13.06
N VAL A 112 -1.01 -9.31 -13.14
CA VAL A 112 -1.78 -10.15 -12.21
C VAL A 112 -1.71 -11.64 -12.54
N LEU A 113 -1.93 -12.00 -13.80
CA LEU A 113 -2.13 -13.38 -14.24
C LEU A 113 -0.83 -14.14 -14.47
N ASN A 114 0.33 -13.50 -14.32
CA ASN A 114 1.58 -13.97 -14.89
C ASN A 114 1.84 -15.46 -14.56
N LYS A 115 1.46 -16.31 -15.52
CA LYS A 115 1.68 -17.76 -15.59
C LYS A 115 3.13 -17.97 -15.96
N SER A 116 4.02 -17.60 -15.05
CA SER A 116 5.38 -18.09 -15.05
C SER A 116 5.57 -18.75 -13.69
N GLY A 117 5.56 -20.09 -13.72
CA GLY A 117 6.12 -20.87 -12.64
C GLY A 117 7.51 -20.36 -12.32
N ALA A 118 7.96 -20.56 -11.08
CA ALA A 118 9.26 -20.14 -10.58
C ALA A 118 10.38 -20.54 -11.56
N SER A 119 10.70 -19.65 -12.49
CA SER A 119 11.81 -19.85 -13.40
C SER A 119 13.03 -19.33 -12.66
N LYS A 120 14.13 -20.09 -12.68
CA LYS A 120 15.47 -19.62 -12.30
C LYS A 120 15.99 -18.50 -13.23
N LYS A 121 15.12 -17.93 -14.09
CA LYS A 121 15.44 -16.96 -15.13
C LYS A 121 15.12 -15.55 -14.64
N ASP A 122 15.89 -14.59 -15.16
CA ASP A 122 15.66 -13.16 -15.01
C ASP A 122 14.21 -12.76 -15.33
N TRP A 123 13.59 -12.00 -14.42
CA TRP A 123 12.26 -11.43 -14.62
C TRP A 123 12.34 -9.93 -14.90
N THR A 124 11.56 -9.45 -15.86
CA THR A 124 11.36 -8.02 -16.13
C THR A 124 9.88 -7.82 -16.47
N PRO A 125 9.18 -6.84 -15.88
CA PRO A 125 7.78 -6.63 -16.23
C PRO A 125 7.66 -6.08 -17.65
N GLN A 126 6.46 -6.14 -18.22
CA GLN A 126 6.18 -5.53 -19.51
C GLN A 126 6.49 -4.02 -19.45
N ASN A 127 7.20 -3.51 -20.45
CA ASN A 127 7.72 -2.13 -20.51
C ASN A 127 8.70 -1.76 -19.38
N GLY A 128 9.21 -2.74 -18.62
CA GLY A 128 10.23 -2.52 -17.61
C GLY A 128 11.64 -2.60 -18.17
N VAL A 129 12.55 -1.84 -17.59
CA VAL A 129 14.00 -2.00 -17.78
C VAL A 129 14.71 -1.90 -16.43
N TRP A 130 15.80 -2.67 -16.27
CA TRP A 130 16.63 -2.66 -15.07
C TRP A 130 17.79 -1.69 -15.24
N VAL A 131 17.76 -0.57 -14.51
CA VAL A 131 18.76 0.51 -14.60
C VAL A 131 19.24 0.92 -13.22
N ASN A 132 20.45 1.46 -13.12
CA ASN A 132 20.87 2.15 -11.90
C ASN A 132 20.27 3.57 -11.91
N LYS A 133 19.50 3.92 -10.88
CA LYS A 133 18.83 5.22 -10.75
C LYS A 133 19.51 6.19 -9.78
N GLY A 134 20.58 5.78 -9.11
CA GLY A 134 21.35 6.65 -8.21
C GLY A 134 22.09 5.88 -7.13
N ASP A 135 22.28 6.49 -5.97
CA ASP A 135 23.07 5.94 -4.89
C ASP A 135 22.21 5.29 -3.80
N PHE A 136 22.82 4.41 -3.01
CA PHE A 136 22.12 3.71 -1.95
C PHE A 136 21.47 4.70 -0.96
N PHE A 137 22.25 5.69 -0.53
CA PHE A 137 21.79 6.83 0.27
C PHE A 137 22.15 8.12 -0.45
N ASN A 138 21.22 9.06 -0.45
CA ASN A 138 21.53 10.47 -0.74
C ASN A 138 21.60 11.30 0.53
N ASP A 139 20.88 10.86 1.56
CA ASP A 139 20.63 11.51 2.84
C ASP A 139 20.96 10.51 3.99
N VAL A 140 20.59 10.86 5.23
CA VAL A 140 20.39 9.88 6.28
C VAL A 140 19.19 8.97 5.97
N VAL A 141 18.98 7.94 6.78
CA VAL A 141 17.80 7.06 6.64
C VAL A 141 16.60 7.79 7.19
N GLU A 142 15.59 8.05 6.35
CA GLU A 142 14.35 8.69 6.77
C GLU A 142 13.14 7.77 6.60
N TYR A 143 12.20 7.89 7.53
CA TYR A 143 11.01 7.04 7.53
C TYR A 143 10.09 7.30 6.32
N SER A 144 10.22 8.48 5.71
CA SER A 144 9.44 8.93 4.56
C SER A 144 9.92 8.33 3.24
N ASP A 145 11.17 7.87 3.15
CA ASP A 145 11.78 7.51 1.87
C ASP A 145 11.06 6.33 1.22
N PRO A 146 10.76 5.22 1.93
CA PRO A 146 10.05 4.14 1.29
C PRO A 146 8.63 4.55 0.91
N ILE A 147 8.40 4.64 -0.40
CA ILE A 147 7.11 4.84 -1.05
C ILE A 147 6.76 3.59 -1.85
N GLN A 148 5.56 3.05 -1.64
CA GLN A 148 5.06 1.89 -2.37
C GLN A 148 4.75 2.25 -3.83
N GLY A 149 5.11 1.36 -4.74
CA GLY A 149 4.73 1.45 -6.16
C GLY A 149 3.64 0.47 -6.57
N ALA A 150 3.66 0.05 -7.83
CA ALA A 150 2.65 -0.79 -8.49
C ALA A 150 2.72 -2.29 -8.09
N VAL A 151 2.87 -2.56 -6.81
CA VAL A 151 2.76 -3.90 -6.21
C VAL A 151 2.14 -3.77 -4.83
N ALA A 152 1.27 -4.70 -4.48
CA ALA A 152 0.51 -4.61 -3.25
C ALA A 152 1.23 -5.26 -2.07
N ASN A 153 2.42 -4.75 -1.79
CA ASN A 153 3.29 -5.19 -0.71
C ASN A 153 3.38 -4.14 0.42
N CYS A 154 2.28 -3.41 0.65
CA CYS A 154 2.16 -2.40 1.70
C CYS A 154 2.71 -2.84 3.05
N TYR A 155 2.54 -4.12 3.38
CA TYR A 155 3.06 -4.72 4.60
C TYR A 155 4.60 -4.62 4.72
N PHE A 156 5.32 -4.78 3.61
CA PHE A 156 6.77 -4.71 3.58
C PHE A 156 7.24 -3.25 3.58
N ILE A 157 6.57 -2.37 2.83
CA ILE A 157 6.94 -0.94 2.79
C ILE A 157 6.68 -0.27 4.14
N ALA A 158 5.51 -0.50 4.75
CA ALA A 158 5.21 -0.01 6.10
C ALA A 158 6.18 -0.57 7.15
N ALA A 159 6.60 -1.83 7.00
CA ALA A 159 7.63 -2.40 7.88
C ALA A 159 8.99 -1.72 7.70
N LEU A 160 9.38 -1.38 6.47
CA LEU A 160 10.62 -0.66 6.19
C LEU A 160 10.58 0.76 6.76
N ASN A 161 9.47 1.48 6.59
CA ASN A 161 9.26 2.78 7.23
C ASN A 161 9.36 2.67 8.76
N ALA A 162 8.75 1.64 9.37
CA ALA A 162 8.78 1.44 10.82
C ALA A 162 10.19 1.20 11.36
N VAL A 163 11.02 0.45 10.61
CA VAL A 163 12.41 0.20 10.96
C VAL A 163 13.24 1.47 10.78
N ALA A 164 13.11 2.18 9.64
CA ALA A 164 13.77 3.46 9.41
C ALA A 164 13.44 4.48 10.51
N TRP A 165 12.19 4.50 10.98
CA TRP A 165 11.75 5.42 12.02
C TRP A 165 12.28 5.12 13.43
N ALA A 166 12.15 3.86 13.87
CA ALA A 166 12.40 3.49 15.26
C ALA A 166 13.81 2.90 15.49
N ASP A 167 14.46 2.40 14.44
CA ASP A 167 15.78 1.75 14.49
C ASP A 167 16.56 2.03 13.18
N PRO A 168 16.83 3.31 12.82
CA PRO A 168 17.40 3.70 11.53
C PRO A 168 18.76 3.03 11.24
N TYR A 169 19.58 2.80 12.28
CA TYR A 169 20.86 2.10 12.17
C TYR A 169 20.76 0.65 11.70
N ARG A 170 19.55 0.08 11.63
CA ARG A 170 19.33 -1.23 11.02
C ARG A 170 19.39 -1.18 9.50
N ILE A 171 19.14 -0.02 8.89
CA ILE A 171 19.27 0.22 7.46
C ILE A 171 20.69 0.68 7.17
N VAL A 172 21.50 -0.20 6.56
CA VAL A 172 22.93 0.04 6.34
C VAL A 172 23.30 -0.25 4.90
N HIS A 173 24.09 0.63 4.30
CA HIS A 173 24.75 0.39 3.02
C HIS A 173 25.92 -0.58 3.21
N ARG A 174 25.64 -1.88 3.09
CA ARG A 174 26.68 -2.92 3.06
C ARG A 174 26.94 -3.29 1.61
N ASN A 175 28.11 -2.93 1.09
CA ASN A 175 28.46 -3.24 -0.30
C ASN A 175 29.83 -3.92 -0.41
N ARG A 176 30.09 -4.48 -1.59
CA ARG A 176 31.41 -4.95 -1.99
C ARG A 176 31.55 -4.93 -3.51
N ALA A 177 32.79 -4.85 -3.98
CA ALA A 177 33.11 -5.00 -5.40
C ALA A 177 32.84 -6.44 -5.89
N THR A 178 32.51 -6.54 -7.17
CA THR A 178 32.34 -7.80 -7.90
C THR A 178 33.31 -7.95 -9.07
N SER A 179 34.15 -6.94 -9.29
CA SER A 179 35.25 -6.94 -10.25
C SER A 179 36.45 -6.19 -9.69
N THR A 180 37.57 -6.19 -10.40
CA THR A 180 38.76 -5.41 -10.05
C THR A 180 38.54 -3.89 -10.07
N GLY A 181 37.52 -3.41 -10.80
CA GLY A 181 37.13 -1.99 -10.82
C GLY A 181 36.04 -1.65 -9.80
N GLU A 182 36.02 -0.40 -9.35
CA GLU A 182 35.11 0.13 -8.33
C GLU A 182 33.66 0.29 -8.79
N THR A 183 33.41 0.27 -10.10
CA THR A 183 32.10 0.58 -10.69
C THR A 183 31.11 -0.59 -10.67
N ARG A 184 31.55 -1.82 -10.41
CA ARG A 184 30.68 -3.00 -10.32
C ARG A 184 30.59 -3.50 -8.88
N ARG A 185 29.49 -3.19 -8.21
CA ARG A 185 29.22 -3.55 -6.82
C ARG A 185 27.90 -4.29 -6.64
N VAL A 186 27.80 -4.98 -5.52
CA VAL A 186 26.54 -5.53 -4.98
C VAL A 186 26.33 -5.01 -3.57
N ASN A 187 25.07 -4.85 -3.20
CA ASN A 187 24.60 -4.51 -1.86
C ASN A 187 24.06 -5.74 -1.16
N ALA A 188 24.34 -5.86 0.12
CA ALA A 188 24.00 -7.01 0.94
C ALA A 188 22.96 -6.63 1.99
N ILE A 189 21.75 -7.18 1.87
CA ILE A 189 20.63 -6.94 2.79
C ILE A 189 20.32 -8.22 3.55
N LYS A 190 20.25 -8.13 4.88
CA LYS A 190 20.05 -9.30 5.75
C LYS A 190 18.56 -9.44 6.08
N PHE A 191 18.00 -10.61 5.81
CA PHE A 191 16.65 -10.98 6.25
C PHE A 191 16.70 -12.15 7.21
N TYR A 192 15.75 -12.18 8.16
CA TYR A 192 15.66 -13.18 9.21
C TYR A 192 14.36 -13.96 9.07
N SER A 193 14.44 -15.29 9.04
CA SER A 193 13.25 -16.15 8.96
C SER A 193 12.36 -15.96 10.19
N LYS A 194 11.06 -15.87 9.96
CA LYS A 194 10.01 -15.85 11.01
C LYS A 194 8.90 -16.88 10.77
N GLY A 195 9.08 -17.77 9.79
CA GLY A 195 8.10 -18.78 9.39
C GLY A 195 6.93 -18.25 8.57
N GLY A 196 6.07 -19.16 8.12
CA GLY A 196 4.86 -18.85 7.34
C GLY A 196 5.11 -18.41 5.90
N GLY A 197 4.08 -17.87 5.23
CA GLY A 197 4.19 -17.41 3.83
C GLY A 197 5.02 -16.14 3.67
N LYS A 198 5.66 -15.90 2.52
CA LYS A 198 6.64 -14.79 2.32
C LYS A 198 7.82 -14.89 3.31
N ASP A 199 8.43 -16.06 3.36
CA ASP A 199 9.58 -16.34 4.23
C ASP A 199 10.56 -17.27 3.51
N ALA A 200 11.82 -17.18 3.91
CA ALA A 200 12.89 -18.08 3.49
C ALA A 200 13.90 -18.21 4.63
N PRO A 201 14.84 -19.17 4.59
CA PRO A 201 15.88 -19.25 5.62
C PRO A 201 16.64 -17.93 5.76
N THR A 202 16.99 -17.56 6.99
CA THR A 202 17.77 -16.35 7.33
C THR A 202 19.00 -16.25 6.43
N LYS A 203 19.11 -15.18 5.65
CA LYS A 203 20.14 -15.05 4.61
C LYS A 203 20.57 -13.61 4.41
N LEU A 204 21.86 -13.43 4.12
CA LEU A 204 22.39 -12.18 3.57
C LEU A 204 22.22 -12.23 2.06
N VAL A 205 21.43 -11.33 1.50
CA VAL A 205 21.01 -11.34 0.10
C VAL A 205 21.71 -10.23 -0.64
N GLU A 206 22.46 -10.62 -1.68
CA GLU A 206 23.19 -9.69 -2.54
C GLU A 206 22.36 -9.31 -3.76
N VAL A 207 22.31 -8.01 -4.06
CA VAL A 207 21.66 -7.43 -5.25
C VAL A 207 22.49 -6.29 -5.83
N SER A 208 22.51 -6.11 -7.15
CA SER A 208 23.12 -4.93 -7.78
C SER A 208 22.26 -3.67 -7.58
N ASP A 209 22.84 -2.50 -7.87
CA ASP A 209 22.19 -1.17 -7.85
C ASP A 209 21.04 -1.02 -8.87
N LYS A 210 20.84 -2.01 -9.76
CA LYS A 210 19.81 -1.91 -10.79
C LYS A 210 18.42 -2.13 -10.20
N THR A 211 17.51 -1.20 -10.46
CA THR A 211 16.08 -1.23 -10.10
C THR A 211 15.21 -1.21 -11.35
N VAL A 212 13.92 -1.54 -11.22
CA VAL A 212 12.98 -1.57 -12.35
C VAL A 212 12.32 -0.21 -12.55
N VAL A 213 12.44 0.32 -13.76
CA VAL A 213 11.76 1.54 -14.20
C VAL A 213 11.02 1.30 -15.52
N ASN A 214 10.09 2.19 -15.86
CA ASN A 214 9.41 2.15 -17.13
C ASN A 214 10.37 2.58 -18.25
N ALA A 215 10.45 1.78 -19.31
CA ALA A 215 11.37 1.99 -20.43
C ALA A 215 11.06 3.25 -21.26
N SER A 216 9.81 3.72 -21.29
CA SER A 216 9.43 4.88 -22.11
C SER A 216 9.69 6.23 -21.45
N ASN A 217 9.56 6.32 -20.12
CA ASN A 217 9.65 7.58 -19.39
C ASN A 217 10.59 7.54 -18.18
N SER A 218 11.26 6.41 -17.94
CA SER A 218 12.16 6.20 -16.79
C SER A 218 11.52 6.41 -15.42
N ASN A 219 10.19 6.39 -15.30
CA ASN A 219 9.51 6.48 -14.00
C ASN A 219 9.63 5.16 -13.22
N TRP A 220 9.70 5.28 -11.90
CA TRP A 220 9.65 4.13 -11.00
C TRP A 220 8.37 3.32 -11.21
N ILE A 221 8.48 1.99 -11.32
CA ILE A 221 7.31 1.10 -11.39
C ILE A 221 6.92 0.61 -9.99
N TYR A 222 7.89 0.16 -9.20
CA TYR A 222 7.66 -0.40 -7.87
C TYR A 222 8.16 0.54 -6.77
N CYS A 223 8.63 0.02 -5.63
CA CYS A 223 9.09 0.85 -4.54
C CYS A 223 10.16 1.85 -5.00
N ARG A 224 10.09 3.05 -4.45
CA ARG A 224 11.04 4.14 -4.70
C ARG A 224 11.34 4.88 -3.39
N SER A 225 12.42 5.67 -3.42
CA SER A 225 12.61 6.71 -2.41
C SER A 225 11.69 7.91 -2.67
N ASN A 226 11.41 8.67 -1.61
CA ASN A 226 10.84 10.00 -1.71
C ASN A 226 11.89 10.98 -2.28
N ASP A 227 13.16 10.72 -2.00
CA ASP A 227 14.28 11.50 -2.52
C ASP A 227 14.70 11.00 -3.90
N ASN A 228 14.83 11.96 -4.81
CA ASN A 228 15.29 11.66 -6.16
C ASN A 228 16.71 11.12 -6.11
N ASN A 229 16.97 10.06 -6.89
CA ASN A 229 18.26 9.36 -7.00
C ASN A 229 18.66 8.51 -5.79
N GLU A 230 17.77 8.29 -4.82
CA GLU A 230 18.06 7.35 -3.74
C GLU A 230 17.36 6.00 -3.99
N ILE A 231 18.11 4.91 -3.83
CA ILE A 231 17.63 3.59 -4.28
C ILE A 231 17.46 2.57 -3.16
N TYR A 232 17.86 2.84 -1.90
CA TYR A 232 17.77 1.80 -0.86
C TYR A 232 16.36 1.21 -0.71
N PRO A 233 15.23 1.96 -0.78
CA PRO A 233 13.92 1.33 -0.58
C PRO A 233 13.62 0.30 -1.67
N ALA A 234 13.92 0.65 -2.92
CA ALA A 234 13.79 -0.23 -4.07
C ALA A 234 14.73 -1.45 -3.98
N LEU A 235 15.94 -1.28 -3.45
CA LEU A 235 16.89 -2.38 -3.23
C LEU A 235 16.44 -3.33 -2.10
N TYR A 236 15.83 -2.81 -1.04
CA TYR A 236 15.21 -3.64 0.01
C TYR A 236 14.06 -4.47 -0.54
N GLU A 237 13.19 -3.89 -1.36
CA GLU A 237 12.11 -4.62 -2.05
C GLU A 237 12.66 -5.69 -2.99
N LYS A 238 13.66 -5.34 -3.81
CA LYS A 238 14.36 -6.27 -4.72
C LYS A 238 14.99 -7.43 -3.97
N ALA A 239 15.75 -7.15 -2.92
CA ALA A 239 16.41 -8.17 -2.12
C ALA A 239 15.39 -9.06 -1.40
N PHE A 240 14.28 -8.48 -0.93
CA PHE A 240 13.19 -9.24 -0.32
C PHE A 240 12.51 -10.17 -1.33
N ALA A 241 12.21 -9.70 -2.54
CA ALA A 241 11.69 -10.52 -3.63
C ALA A 241 12.64 -11.69 -3.96
N LYS A 242 13.94 -11.41 -4.07
CA LYS A 242 14.98 -12.43 -4.28
C LYS A 242 15.00 -13.48 -3.16
N TRP A 243 14.89 -13.02 -1.91
CA TRP A 243 14.89 -13.87 -0.73
C TRP A 243 13.70 -14.83 -0.69
N ILE A 244 12.48 -14.30 -0.78
CA ILE A 244 11.25 -15.11 -0.64
C ILE A 244 11.00 -16.06 -1.82
N THR A 245 11.48 -15.69 -3.01
CA THR A 245 11.39 -16.55 -4.22
C THR A 245 12.54 -17.53 -4.33
N LYS A 246 13.56 -17.42 -3.47
CA LYS A 246 14.74 -18.28 -3.44
C LYS A 246 15.47 -18.34 -4.79
N THR A 247 15.42 -17.26 -5.57
CA THR A 247 16.13 -17.15 -6.85
C THR A 247 17.56 -16.64 -6.65
N ASN A 248 18.46 -17.03 -7.55
CA ASN A 248 19.82 -16.49 -7.63
C ASN A 248 19.92 -15.30 -8.59
N SER A 249 18.90 -15.07 -9.43
CA SER A 249 18.86 -13.96 -10.36
C SER A 249 18.93 -12.62 -9.63
N ASP A 250 19.60 -11.64 -10.24
CA ASP A 250 19.56 -10.24 -9.82
C ASP A 250 18.31 -9.50 -10.30
N LYS A 251 17.43 -10.18 -11.05
CA LYS A 251 16.16 -9.67 -11.52
C LYS A 251 15.01 -10.54 -11.00
N PRO A 252 14.79 -10.57 -9.67
CA PRO A 252 13.70 -11.33 -9.08
C PRO A 252 12.34 -10.77 -9.49
N ASP A 253 11.32 -11.62 -9.50
CA ASP A 253 9.95 -11.19 -9.73
C ASP A 253 9.40 -10.41 -8.52
N ILE A 254 9.35 -9.08 -8.65
CA ILE A 254 8.90 -8.16 -7.61
C ILE A 254 7.41 -8.38 -7.29
N THR A 255 6.60 -8.82 -8.25
CA THR A 255 5.15 -9.05 -8.04
C THR A 255 4.90 -10.16 -7.03
N LYS A 256 5.85 -11.08 -6.83
CA LYS A 256 5.77 -12.13 -5.81
C LYS A 256 5.87 -11.59 -4.39
N THR A 257 6.17 -10.31 -4.18
CA THR A 257 6.11 -9.68 -2.87
C THR A 257 4.69 -9.29 -2.46
N ALA A 258 3.70 -9.30 -3.36
CA ALA A 258 2.33 -8.90 -3.03
C ALA A 258 1.72 -9.72 -1.89
N TRP A 259 1.01 -9.01 -1.00
CA TRP A 259 0.30 -9.51 0.19
C TRP A 259 1.20 -10.10 1.28
N GLY A 260 0.94 -9.76 2.53
CA GLY A 260 1.76 -10.26 3.63
C GLY A 260 1.38 -9.65 4.97
N ASN A 261 2.24 -9.90 5.95
CA ASN A 261 2.02 -9.53 7.35
C ASN A 261 3.06 -8.48 7.75
N CYS A 262 2.61 -7.26 8.07
CA CYS A 262 3.50 -6.11 8.32
C CYS A 262 4.36 -6.32 9.56
N VAL A 263 3.76 -6.78 10.66
CA VAL A 263 4.47 -7.05 11.91
C VAL A 263 5.56 -8.11 11.71
N LYS A 264 5.28 -9.13 10.89
CA LYS A 264 6.26 -10.16 10.55
C LYS A 264 7.38 -9.58 9.69
N ALA A 265 7.05 -8.81 8.66
CA ALA A 265 8.05 -8.15 7.82
C ALA A 265 8.96 -7.23 8.64
N THR A 266 8.42 -6.51 9.62
CA THR A 266 9.21 -5.72 10.57
C THR A 266 10.22 -6.58 11.31
N ALA A 267 9.79 -7.73 11.84
CA ALA A 267 10.66 -8.70 12.50
C ALA A 267 11.68 -9.36 11.55
N GLN A 268 11.32 -9.57 10.28
CA GLN A 268 12.21 -10.12 9.25
C GLN A 268 13.33 -9.13 8.86
N LEU A 269 13.11 -7.81 9.04
CA LEU A 269 14.09 -6.75 8.79
C LEU A 269 15.03 -6.53 9.99
N ASN A 270 14.54 -6.59 11.22
CA ASN A 270 15.31 -6.19 12.41
C ASN A 270 15.70 -7.36 13.35
N ASN A 271 15.35 -8.60 12.99
CA ASN A 271 15.54 -9.82 13.78
C ASN A 271 14.82 -9.84 15.15
N LYS A 272 13.90 -8.94 15.42
CA LYS A 272 13.18 -8.91 16.70
C LYS A 272 12.06 -9.95 16.74
N LYS A 273 11.40 -10.08 17.90
CA LYS A 273 10.24 -10.96 18.04
C LYS A 273 8.97 -10.18 17.69
N PRO A 274 8.10 -10.68 16.78
CA PRO A 274 6.83 -10.02 16.49
C PRO A 274 5.84 -10.25 17.64
N HIS A 275 5.17 -9.20 18.07
CA HIS A 275 4.06 -9.23 19.03
C HIS A 275 2.82 -8.59 18.40
N TYR A 276 1.67 -9.25 18.53
CA TYR A 276 0.41 -8.85 17.90
C TYR A 276 -0.62 -8.47 18.96
N TYR A 277 -1.35 -7.37 18.71
CA TYR A 277 -2.43 -6.90 19.55
C TYR A 277 -3.67 -6.63 18.69
N ASN A 278 -4.65 -7.52 18.79
CA ASN A 278 -5.93 -7.35 18.09
C ASN A 278 -6.74 -6.23 18.75
N THR A 279 -7.43 -5.42 17.94
CA THR A 279 -8.25 -4.31 18.43
C THR A 279 -9.59 -4.76 19.00
N ASN A 280 -10.14 -5.88 18.53
CA ASN A 280 -11.44 -6.40 18.98
C ASN A 280 -11.51 -6.70 20.49
N SER A 281 -10.37 -6.96 21.11
CA SER A 281 -10.22 -7.31 22.53
C SER A 281 -9.75 -6.12 23.39
N ARG A 282 -9.71 -4.91 22.82
CA ARG A 282 -9.12 -3.73 23.46
C ARG A 282 -9.93 -2.47 23.22
N THR A 283 -9.92 -1.58 24.20
CA THR A 283 -10.38 -0.21 24.10
C THR A 283 -9.40 0.66 23.32
N GLY A 284 -9.85 1.82 22.84
CA GLY A 284 -8.96 2.81 22.23
C GLY A 284 -7.85 3.24 23.20
N SER A 285 -8.17 3.38 24.50
CA SER A 285 -7.18 3.74 25.51
C SER A 285 -6.11 2.67 25.71
N GLU A 286 -6.45 1.38 25.67
CA GLU A 286 -5.46 0.30 25.78
C GLU A 286 -4.56 0.24 24.55
N LEU A 287 -5.11 0.44 23.35
CA LEU A 287 -4.33 0.51 22.10
C LEU A 287 -3.36 1.69 22.13
N TYR A 288 -3.83 2.85 22.57
CA TYR A 288 -3.00 4.03 22.78
C TYR A 288 -1.89 3.77 23.82
N SER A 289 -2.21 3.13 24.95
CA SER A 289 -1.22 2.76 25.96
C SER A 289 -0.17 1.78 25.45
N ILE A 290 -0.53 0.85 24.55
CA ILE A 290 0.43 -0.04 23.88
C ILE A 290 1.44 0.77 23.06
N VAL A 291 0.99 1.77 22.31
CA VAL A 291 1.90 2.65 21.55
C VAL A 291 2.82 3.39 22.50
N ARG A 292 2.27 4.04 23.53
CA ARG A 292 3.05 4.76 24.56
C ARG A 292 4.13 3.90 25.22
N ALA A 293 3.78 2.66 25.58
CA ALA A 293 4.70 1.72 26.23
C ALA A 293 5.85 1.26 25.32
N ASN A 294 5.77 1.52 24.01
CA ASN A 294 6.82 1.25 23.03
C ASN A 294 7.38 2.55 22.40
N SER A 295 7.18 3.67 23.09
CA SER A 295 7.66 4.99 22.70
C SER A 295 8.57 5.61 23.75
N MET A 296 9.51 6.44 23.29
CA MET A 296 10.22 7.41 24.13
C MET A 296 9.67 8.79 23.78
N SER A 297 9.27 9.56 24.80
CA SER A 297 8.42 10.74 24.59
C SER A 297 7.19 10.34 23.76
N ARG A 298 6.99 10.92 22.58
CA ARG A 298 5.88 10.63 21.67
C ARG A 298 6.23 9.65 20.54
N LYS A 299 7.52 9.32 20.33
CA LYS A 299 8.05 8.60 19.16
C LYS A 299 8.23 7.13 19.50
N THR A 300 7.78 6.21 18.63
CA THR A 300 8.07 4.77 18.81
C THR A 300 9.57 4.48 18.75
N ILE A 301 10.08 3.72 19.73
CA ILE A 301 11.46 3.22 19.80
C ILE A 301 11.58 1.74 19.43
N HIS A 302 10.45 1.04 19.40
CA HIS A 302 10.36 -0.28 18.78
C HIS A 302 9.58 -0.13 17.48
N PRO A 303 10.05 -0.68 16.35
CA PRO A 303 9.32 -0.63 15.08
C PRO A 303 7.91 -1.21 15.21
N MET A 304 6.90 -0.41 14.84
CA MET A 304 5.49 -0.74 14.96
C MET A 304 4.74 -0.53 13.65
N THR A 305 3.81 -1.44 13.37
CA THR A 305 2.91 -1.38 12.22
C THR A 305 1.49 -1.74 12.64
N ALA A 306 0.50 -1.20 11.95
CA ALA A 306 -0.91 -1.52 12.14
C ALA A 306 -1.53 -1.99 10.81
N TRP A 307 -2.65 -2.71 10.88
CA TRP A 307 -3.37 -3.14 9.68
C TRP A 307 -4.87 -2.95 9.85
N THR A 308 -5.53 -2.58 8.75
CA THR A 308 -6.97 -2.32 8.71
C THR A 308 -7.78 -3.61 8.55
N TYR A 309 -9.03 -3.59 8.98
CA TYR A 309 -9.96 -4.68 8.67
C TYR A 309 -10.19 -4.79 7.16
N GLY A 310 -10.61 -5.98 6.71
CA GLY A 310 -11.25 -6.13 5.40
C GLY A 310 -12.49 -5.24 5.27
N SER A 311 -12.79 -4.80 4.06
CA SER A 311 -13.84 -3.81 3.83
C SER A 311 -15.28 -4.32 3.87
N SER A 312 -15.45 -5.63 3.89
CA SER A 312 -16.72 -6.28 4.23
C SER A 312 -16.96 -6.33 5.74
N SER A 313 -15.93 -6.14 6.58
CA SER A 313 -16.07 -6.10 8.04
C SER A 313 -16.33 -4.70 8.59
N LYS A 314 -15.91 -3.64 7.86
CA LYS A 314 -16.03 -2.22 8.26
C LYS A 314 -16.25 -1.32 7.04
N THR A 315 -16.97 -0.22 7.23
CA THR A 315 -17.15 0.82 6.21
C THR A 315 -16.04 1.85 6.31
N TYR A 316 -15.38 2.12 5.18
CA TYR A 316 -14.29 3.11 5.07
C TYR A 316 -14.68 4.36 4.28
N THR A 317 -15.90 4.39 3.72
CA THR A 317 -16.44 5.52 2.97
C THR A 317 -16.32 6.83 3.77
N GLY A 318 -15.71 7.84 3.15
CA GLY A 318 -15.51 9.16 3.77
C GLY A 318 -14.41 9.22 4.84
N THR A 319 -13.66 8.15 5.07
CA THR A 319 -12.59 8.14 6.09
C THR A 319 -11.20 8.43 5.51
N ASN A 320 -10.97 8.23 4.20
CA ASN A 320 -9.66 8.13 3.54
C ASN A 320 -8.67 7.13 4.18
N VAL A 321 -9.13 6.25 5.08
CA VAL A 321 -8.35 5.10 5.54
C VAL A 321 -8.59 3.94 4.58
N VAL A 322 -7.52 3.30 4.14
CA VAL A 322 -7.56 2.22 3.14
C VAL A 322 -7.80 0.88 3.82
N ALA A 323 -8.77 0.11 3.32
CA ALA A 323 -9.07 -1.22 3.83
C ALA A 323 -8.02 -2.26 3.40
N SER A 324 -7.89 -3.34 4.19
CA SER A 324 -6.91 -4.43 3.94
C SER A 324 -5.48 -3.92 3.70
N HIS A 325 -5.08 -2.89 4.43
CA HIS A 325 -3.84 -2.15 4.19
C HIS A 325 -3.01 -2.04 5.46
N CYS A 326 -1.69 -1.96 5.28
CA CYS A 326 -0.75 -1.82 6.38
C CYS A 326 -0.27 -0.38 6.50
N TYR A 327 -0.19 0.10 7.73
CA TYR A 327 0.29 1.42 8.09
C TYR A 327 1.47 1.31 9.06
N THR A 328 2.36 2.29 9.00
CA THR A 328 3.42 2.46 9.99
C THR A 328 2.87 3.20 11.20
N VAL A 329 3.24 2.80 12.41
CA VAL A 329 2.90 3.54 13.63
C VAL A 329 4.13 4.34 14.03
N LEU A 330 4.03 5.66 13.94
CA LEU A 330 5.14 6.58 14.25
C LEU A 330 5.16 6.95 15.73
N GLY A 331 4.01 6.92 16.39
CA GLY A 331 3.92 7.40 17.76
C GLY A 331 2.52 7.71 18.21
N TRP A 332 2.45 8.62 19.18
CA TRP A 332 1.21 9.02 19.81
C TRP A 332 1.19 10.52 20.08
N ALA A 333 -0.01 11.08 20.18
CA ALA A 333 -0.20 12.46 20.62
C ALA A 333 -1.37 12.56 21.61
N PHE A 334 -1.34 13.60 22.44
CA PHE A 334 -2.41 13.96 23.35
C PHE A 334 -2.65 15.45 23.23
N ASN A 335 -3.79 15.82 22.65
CA ASN A 335 -4.13 17.19 22.32
C ASN A 335 -5.64 17.37 22.53
N ASN A 336 -6.04 18.48 23.17
CA ASN A 336 -7.45 18.81 23.45
C ASN A 336 -8.21 17.63 24.10
N ASP A 337 -7.60 17.02 25.12
CA ASP A 337 -8.10 15.86 25.87
C ASP A 337 -8.38 14.59 25.04
N LYS A 338 -7.88 14.55 23.80
CA LYS A 338 -8.02 13.41 22.89
C LYS A 338 -6.70 12.66 22.72
N LYS A 339 -6.82 11.34 22.64
CA LYS A 339 -5.72 10.39 22.45
C LYS A 339 -5.61 10.04 20.96
N TYR A 340 -4.46 10.31 20.37
CA TYR A 340 -4.20 10.03 18.95
C TYR A 340 -3.07 9.02 18.77
N ILE A 341 -3.23 8.15 17.78
CA ILE A 341 -2.17 7.29 17.26
C ILE A 341 -1.69 7.91 15.95
N VAL A 342 -0.39 8.19 15.86
CA VAL A 342 0.24 8.81 14.68
C VAL A 342 0.68 7.70 13.74
N LEU A 343 0.19 7.75 12.51
CA LEU A 343 0.30 6.70 11.51
C LEU A 343 0.89 7.28 10.22
N ARG A 344 1.45 6.41 9.39
CA ARG A 344 1.82 6.73 8.01
C ARG A 344 1.30 5.69 7.04
N ASN A 345 0.67 6.16 5.96
CA ASN A 345 0.36 5.35 4.79
C ASN A 345 1.64 5.12 3.96
N PRO A 346 2.05 3.87 3.67
CA PRO A 346 3.24 3.59 2.85
C PRO A 346 3.12 4.07 1.40
N TRP A 347 1.95 4.52 0.94
CA TRP A 347 1.79 5.21 -0.34
C TRP A 347 2.38 6.63 -0.35
N GLY A 348 2.64 7.20 0.83
CA GLY A 348 3.09 8.58 0.97
C GLY A 348 2.04 9.62 0.62
N VAL A 349 0.76 9.22 0.62
CA VAL A 349 -0.42 10.04 0.32
C VAL A 349 -1.65 9.42 0.99
N THR A 350 -2.83 10.03 0.79
CA THR A 350 -4.17 9.55 1.20
C THR A 350 -4.36 9.55 2.72
N GLU A 351 -4.26 10.75 3.28
CA GLU A 351 -4.49 11.03 4.68
C GLU A 351 -6.00 11.20 4.97
N PRO A 352 -6.49 10.68 6.10
CA PRO A 352 -7.79 11.04 6.63
C PRO A 352 -7.83 12.53 7.00
N ALA A 353 -8.91 13.20 6.62
CA ALA A 353 -9.24 14.55 7.04
C ALA A 353 -10.62 14.55 7.71
N GLY A 354 -10.73 15.16 8.90
CA GLY A 354 -12.00 15.30 9.60
C GLY A 354 -11.88 15.32 11.13
N LEU A 355 -13.03 15.34 11.81
CA LEU A 355 -13.16 15.54 13.27
C LEU A 355 -12.43 14.51 14.15
N ASN A 356 -12.18 13.33 13.61
CA ASN A 356 -11.51 12.23 14.29
C ASN A 356 -9.99 12.19 14.04
N THR A 357 -9.48 13.19 13.31
CA THR A 357 -8.05 13.36 13.04
C THR A 357 -7.54 14.63 13.71
N TYR A 358 -6.28 14.60 14.13
CA TYR A 358 -5.59 15.83 14.52
C TYR A 358 -4.87 16.39 13.30
N GLN A 359 -5.07 17.67 13.04
CA GLN A 359 -4.49 18.43 11.92
C GLN A 359 -3.59 19.52 12.51
N GLY A 360 -2.28 19.32 12.41
CA GLY A 360 -1.29 20.25 12.92
C GLY A 360 0.11 19.67 13.03
N LEU A 361 0.99 20.38 13.73
CA LEU A 361 2.35 19.94 13.99
C LEU A 361 2.41 19.18 15.32
N ILE A 362 3.01 17.99 15.28
CA ILE A 362 3.32 17.21 16.48
C ILE A 362 4.84 17.16 16.62
N SER A 363 5.38 17.62 17.74
CA SER A 363 6.81 17.55 18.03
C SER A 363 7.14 16.32 18.88
N PHE A 364 8.20 15.61 18.49
CA PHE A 364 8.70 14.43 19.16
C PHE A 364 10.13 14.69 19.63
N PHE A 365 10.46 14.29 20.85
CA PHE A 365 11.85 14.31 21.30
C PHE A 365 12.57 13.07 20.77
N ASP A 366 13.62 13.28 19.98
CA ASP A 366 14.41 12.23 19.32
C ASP A 366 15.85 12.28 19.82
N GLY A 367 16.07 11.75 21.02
CA GLY A 367 17.39 11.65 21.65
C GLY A 367 17.98 12.97 22.15
N SER A 368 18.20 13.93 21.25
CA SER A 368 18.86 15.22 21.52
C SER A 368 18.13 16.44 20.96
N PHE A 369 17.14 16.25 20.08
CA PHE A 369 16.41 17.36 19.44
C PHE A 369 14.91 17.10 19.36
N TRP A 370 14.14 18.16 19.10
CA TRP A 370 12.71 18.06 18.82
C TRP A 370 12.47 18.01 17.32
N ARG A 371 11.95 16.87 16.84
CA ARG A 371 11.58 16.65 15.45
C ARG A 371 10.10 17.00 15.26
N PRO A 372 9.74 17.97 14.40
CA PRO A 372 8.34 18.19 14.03
C PRO A 372 7.89 17.10 13.04
N ILE A 373 6.65 16.66 13.17
CA ILE A 373 5.94 15.90 12.13
C ILE A 373 4.68 16.67 11.79
N ASN A 374 4.49 16.85 10.49
CA ASN A 374 3.34 17.52 9.95
C ASN A 374 2.21 16.52 9.66
N THR A 375 1.02 16.76 10.19
CA THR A 375 -0.18 15.94 9.92
C THR A 375 -1.15 16.60 8.93
N ILE A 376 -0.82 17.80 8.44
CA ILE A 376 -1.49 18.47 7.31
C ILE A 376 -0.72 18.32 5.99
N GLY A 377 0.37 17.54 5.99
CA GLY A 377 1.14 17.24 4.79
C GLY A 377 0.44 16.24 3.87
N ASN A 378 0.92 16.13 2.63
CA ASN A 378 0.53 15.09 1.68
C ASN A 378 1.70 14.11 1.50
N ASP A 379 2.07 13.44 2.59
CA ASP A 379 3.25 12.57 2.75
C ASP A 379 2.92 11.20 3.39
N GLY A 380 1.63 10.92 3.53
CA GLY A 380 1.01 9.76 4.13
C GLY A 380 0.78 9.87 5.63
N VAL A 381 1.23 10.94 6.31
CA VAL A 381 1.25 11.03 7.78
C VAL A 381 -0.02 11.67 8.32
N PHE A 382 -0.63 11.02 9.32
CA PHE A 382 -1.81 11.52 9.99
C PHE A 382 -1.89 11.05 11.45
N ALA A 383 -2.69 11.74 12.25
CA ALA A 383 -2.97 11.37 13.64
C ALA A 383 -4.45 11.03 13.80
N LEU A 384 -4.76 9.77 14.12
CA LEU A 384 -6.13 9.26 14.23
C LEU A 384 -6.52 9.05 15.70
N GLU A 385 -7.71 9.50 16.10
CA GLU A 385 -8.20 9.28 17.45
C GLU A 385 -8.26 7.78 17.78
N ALA A 386 -7.83 7.39 18.98
CA ALA A 386 -7.65 5.98 19.34
C ALA A 386 -8.95 5.15 19.27
N ASN A 387 -10.12 5.76 19.48
CA ASN A 387 -11.42 5.10 19.31
C ASN A 387 -11.77 4.86 17.84
N SER A 388 -11.41 5.79 16.96
CA SER A 388 -11.53 5.63 15.50
C SER A 388 -10.55 4.56 15.01
N PHE A 389 -9.32 4.55 15.54
CA PHE A 389 -8.34 3.50 15.28
C PHE A 389 -8.88 2.11 15.65
N LYS A 390 -9.44 1.94 16.86
CA LYS A 390 -10.07 0.67 17.29
C LYS A 390 -11.13 0.18 16.29
N THR A 391 -11.89 1.11 15.71
CA THR A 391 -13.01 0.79 14.81
C THR A 391 -12.54 0.37 13.42
N LEU A 392 -11.50 1.03 12.89
CA LEU A 392 -11.00 0.85 11.52
C LEU A 392 -9.86 -0.18 11.43
N PHE A 393 -9.06 -0.33 12.47
CA PHE A 393 -7.88 -1.21 12.46
C PHE A 393 -8.19 -2.55 13.09
N ALA A 394 -7.74 -3.64 12.46
CA ALA A 394 -7.86 -5.00 12.98
C ALA A 394 -6.83 -5.31 14.06
N GLY A 395 -5.65 -4.69 13.96
CA GLY A 395 -4.64 -4.81 14.99
C GLY A 395 -3.46 -3.87 14.82
N ILE A 396 -2.61 -3.89 15.84
CA ILE A 396 -1.31 -3.24 15.90
C ILE A 396 -0.28 -4.29 16.32
N GLY A 397 0.94 -4.17 15.83
CA GLY A 397 2.03 -5.02 16.27
C GLY A 397 3.34 -4.27 16.43
N VAL A 398 4.22 -4.88 17.20
CA VAL A 398 5.56 -4.37 17.52
C VAL A 398 6.58 -5.48 17.34
N ALA A 399 7.74 -5.14 16.80
CA ALA A 399 8.89 -6.04 16.73
C ALA A 399 9.95 -5.57 17.75
N LYS A 400 10.11 -6.29 18.87
CA LYS A 400 11.07 -5.92 19.94
C LYS A 400 11.92 -7.07 20.46
#